data_AF-A0A077LS94-F1
#
_entry.id   AF-A0A077LS94-F1
#
_cell.length_a   1.000
_cell.length_b   1.000
_cell.length_c   1.000
_cell.angle_alpha   90.00
_cell.angle_beta   90.00
_cell.angle_gamma   90.00
#
_symmetry.space_group_name_H-M   'P 1'
#
loop_
_entity.id
_entity.type
_entity.pdbx_description
1 polymer ?
#
loop_
_entity_poly.entity_id
_entity_poly.type
_entity_poly.pdbx_seq_one_letter_code
_entity_poly.pdbx_strand_id
1 'polypeptide(L)'
;MKYLILLLLAAGGYYAYSSYTKSARQDIPVASYQALLRKAEKTPVTQQEVRLGAKWMAAYVCKDPDFQASGGSSISNCHRKLEIYRDICESRIFDDAPAIFEHISQVKTITKRYLACTGSM
;
A
#
# COMPACT_ATOMS: atom_id res chain seq x y z
N MET A 1 -31.49 -14.20 32.37
CA MET A 1 -31.89 -13.00 31.58
C MET A 1 -30.90 -11.84 31.67
N LYS A 2 -30.28 -11.59 32.83
CA LYS A 2 -29.34 -10.47 33.05
C LYS A 2 -28.08 -10.47 32.17
N TYR A 3 -27.60 -11.64 31.76
CA TYR A 3 -26.36 -11.80 30.96
C TYR A 3 -26.56 -11.64 29.44
N LEU A 4 -27.80 -11.76 28.94
CA LEU A 4 -28.08 -11.58 27.50
C LEU A 4 -27.88 -10.12 27.06
N ILE A 5 -28.18 -9.18 27.94
CA ILE A 5 -27.99 -7.74 27.69
C ILE A 5 -26.50 -7.40 27.62
N LEU A 6 -25.67 -8.04 28.47
CA LEU A 6 -24.22 -7.86 28.46
C LEU A 6 -23.57 -8.43 27.19
N LEU A 7 -24.05 -9.57 26.69
CA LEU A 7 -23.57 -10.14 25.43
C LEU A 7 -23.96 -9.28 24.22
N LEU A 8 -25.17 -8.73 24.20
CA LEU A 8 -25.61 -7.78 23.18
C LEU A 8 -24.82 -6.46 23.21
N LEU A 9 -24.49 -5.95 24.40
CA LEU A 9 -23.64 -4.76 24.56
C LEU A 9 -22.19 -5.02 24.15
N ALA A 10 -21.64 -6.20 24.47
CA ALA A 10 -20.29 -6.56 24.07
C ALA A 10 -20.18 -6.77 22.55
N ALA A 11 -21.15 -7.48 21.95
CA ALA A 11 -21.20 -7.70 20.51
C ALA A 11 -21.49 -6.40 19.74
N GLY A 12 -22.44 -5.59 20.23
CA GLY A 12 -22.76 -4.29 19.67
C GLY A 12 -21.60 -3.30 19.82
N GLY A 13 -20.91 -3.29 20.96
CA GLY A 13 -19.73 -2.48 21.20
C GLY A 13 -18.55 -2.88 20.33
N TYR A 14 -18.28 -4.19 20.17
CA TYR A 14 -17.25 -4.69 19.27
C TYR A 14 -17.58 -4.41 17.79
N TYR A 15 -18.84 -4.61 17.39
CA TYR A 15 -19.29 -4.31 16.03
C TYR A 15 -19.20 -2.80 15.75
N ALA A 16 -19.70 -1.96 16.66
CA ALA A 16 -19.61 -0.51 16.54
C ALA A 16 -18.14 -0.05 16.53
N TYR A 17 -17.26 -0.58 17.38
CA TYR A 17 -15.84 -0.23 17.41
C TYR A 17 -15.10 -0.67 16.15
N SER A 18 -15.32 -1.90 15.66
CA SER A 18 -14.74 -2.38 14.40
C SER A 18 -15.28 -1.63 13.17
N SER A 19 -16.52 -1.14 13.23
CA SER A 19 -17.12 -0.30 12.20
C SER A 19 -16.58 1.13 12.25
N TYR A 20 -16.43 1.70 13.46
CA TYR A 20 -15.88 3.05 13.66
C TYR A 20 -14.42 3.12 13.24
N THR A 21 -13.62 2.10 13.57
CA THR A 21 -12.22 2.01 13.13
C THR A 21 -12.08 1.81 11.62
N LYS A 22 -13.06 1.17 10.96
CA LYS A 22 -13.12 1.09 9.49
C LYS A 22 -13.56 2.40 8.83
N SER A 23 -14.52 3.10 9.44
CA SER A 23 -15.16 4.31 8.87
C SER A 23 -14.46 5.64 9.25
N ALA A 24 -13.59 5.65 10.27
CA ALA A 24 -12.84 6.86 10.68
C ALA A 24 -11.65 7.20 9.76
N ARG A 25 -11.36 6.38 8.74
CA ARG A 25 -10.43 6.75 7.68
C ARG A 25 -11.13 7.72 6.75
N GLN A 26 -10.83 9.00 6.91
CA GLN A 26 -11.11 9.99 5.89
C GLN A 26 -10.55 9.47 4.55
N ASP A 27 -11.46 9.20 3.61
CA ASP A 27 -11.17 8.92 2.21
C ASP A 27 -10.58 10.18 1.58
N ILE A 28 -9.33 10.50 1.93
CA ILE A 28 -8.50 11.32 1.05
C ILE A 28 -8.20 10.39 -0.13
N PRO A 29 -8.75 10.65 -1.32
CA PRO A 29 -8.52 9.80 -2.48
C PRO A 29 -7.03 9.83 -2.81
N VAL A 30 -6.38 8.70 -2.61
CA VAL A 30 -5.00 8.50 -3.02
C VAL A 30 -5.05 8.30 -4.52
N ALA A 31 -4.77 9.34 -5.31
CA ALA A 31 -4.78 9.31 -6.78
C ALA A 31 -3.38 9.21 -7.42
N SER A 32 -2.33 9.31 -6.60
CA SER A 32 -0.94 9.16 -7.02
C SER A 32 -0.07 8.72 -5.85
N TYR A 33 1.15 8.24 -6.13
CA TYR A 33 2.13 7.93 -5.08
C TYR A 33 2.48 9.17 -4.24
N GLN A 34 2.53 10.37 -4.84
CA GLN A 34 2.76 11.60 -4.10
C GLN A 34 1.58 11.98 -3.19
N ALA A 35 0.33 11.71 -3.61
CA ALA A 35 -0.83 11.87 -2.75
C ALA A 35 -0.80 10.88 -1.57
N LEU A 36 -0.39 9.63 -1.82
CA LEU A 36 -0.17 8.63 -0.76
C LEU A 36 0.85 9.12 0.27
N LEU A 37 2.01 9.62 -0.18
CA LEU A 37 3.05 10.09 0.73
C LEU A 37 2.58 11.27 1.58
N ARG A 38 1.90 12.26 0.96
CA ARG A 38 1.31 13.40 1.70
C ARG A 38 0.27 12.97 2.73
N LYS A 39 -0.50 11.91 2.43
CA LYS A 39 -1.44 11.31 3.39
C LYS A 39 -0.69 10.63 4.53
N ALA A 40 0.34 9.84 4.23
CA ALA A 40 1.16 9.11 5.20
C ALA A 40 2.01 10.02 6.13
N GLU A 41 2.17 11.30 5.80
CA GLU A 41 2.78 12.30 6.69
C GLU A 41 1.86 12.74 7.82
N LYS A 42 0.54 12.65 7.61
CA LYS A 42 -0.46 13.24 8.51
C LYS A 42 -1.32 12.18 9.20
N THR A 43 -1.54 11.06 8.51
CA THR A 43 -2.49 10.02 8.94
C THR A 43 -1.98 8.64 8.54
N PRO A 44 -2.30 7.59 9.32
CA PRO A 44 -2.02 6.22 8.93
C PRO A 44 -2.71 5.86 7.61
N VAL A 45 -2.05 5.04 6.78
CA VAL A 45 -2.57 4.59 5.48
C VAL A 45 -2.76 3.08 5.45
N THR A 46 -3.68 2.62 4.61
CA THR A 46 -4.00 1.18 4.48
C THR A 46 -2.96 0.46 3.63
N GLN A 47 -2.84 -0.85 3.84
CA GLN A 47 -2.04 -1.70 2.96
C GLN A 47 -2.48 -1.59 1.49
N GLN A 48 -3.78 -1.48 1.21
CA GLN A 48 -4.32 -1.38 -0.14
C GLN A 48 -3.89 -0.08 -0.84
N GLU A 49 -3.93 1.05 -0.14
CA GLU A 49 -3.44 2.34 -0.68
C GLU A 49 -1.94 2.29 -0.96
N VAL A 50 -1.16 1.66 -0.08
CA VAL A 50 0.28 1.51 -0.26
C VAL A 50 0.61 0.59 -1.43
N ARG A 51 -0.11 -0.52 -1.56
CA ARG A 51 -0.02 -1.44 -2.69
C ARG A 51 -0.31 -0.74 -4.02
N LEU A 52 -1.38 0.05 -4.08
CA LEU A 52 -1.73 0.84 -5.26
C LEU A 52 -0.65 1.89 -5.57
N GLY A 53 -0.17 2.61 -4.56
CA GLY A 53 0.91 3.58 -4.70
C GLY A 53 2.21 2.98 -5.20
N ALA A 54 2.59 1.79 -4.71
CA ALA A 54 3.78 1.08 -5.16
C ALA A 54 3.68 0.65 -6.63
N LYS A 55 2.49 0.21 -7.08
CA LYS A 55 2.22 -0.11 -8.49
C LYS A 55 2.33 1.13 -9.38
N TRP A 56 1.81 2.26 -8.95
CA TRP A 56 1.99 3.52 -9.68
C TRP A 56 3.45 3.96 -9.74
N MET A 57 4.17 3.84 -8.63
CA MET A 57 5.59 4.18 -8.62
C MET A 57 6.38 3.28 -9.58
N ALA A 58 6.11 1.98 -9.60
CA ALA A 58 6.75 1.03 -10.52
C ALA A 58 6.46 1.38 -11.99
N ALA A 59 5.20 1.68 -12.31
CA ALA A 59 4.82 2.10 -13.64
C ALA A 59 5.42 3.46 -14.03
N TYR A 60 5.57 4.38 -13.08
CA TYR A 60 6.19 5.68 -13.30
C TYR A 60 7.68 5.54 -13.62
N VAL A 61 8.44 4.80 -12.80
CA VAL A 61 9.89 4.64 -13.02
C VAL A 61 10.21 3.87 -14.28
N CYS A 62 9.37 2.91 -14.70
CA CYS A 62 9.56 2.21 -15.97
C CYS A 62 9.35 3.11 -17.20
N LYS A 63 8.60 4.21 -17.05
CA LYS A 63 8.36 5.18 -18.14
C LYS A 63 9.41 6.30 -18.19
N ASP A 64 10.27 6.40 -17.19
CA ASP A 64 11.30 7.43 -17.09
C ASP A 64 12.61 6.95 -17.75
N PRO A 65 12.99 7.48 -18.93
CA PRO A 65 14.17 7.03 -19.64
C PRO A 65 15.47 7.32 -18.88
N ASP A 66 15.55 8.45 -18.18
CA ASP A 66 16.75 8.86 -17.45
C ASP A 66 16.95 7.96 -16.23
N PHE A 67 15.86 7.65 -15.53
CA PHE A 67 15.89 6.71 -14.42
C PHE A 67 16.31 5.31 -14.87
N GLN A 68 15.71 4.79 -15.95
CA GLN A 68 16.06 3.47 -16.47
C GLN A 68 17.51 3.41 -16.95
N ALA A 69 17.99 4.44 -17.64
CA ALA A 69 19.38 4.52 -18.08
C ALA A 69 20.35 4.53 -16.89
N SER A 70 20.03 5.26 -15.81
CA SER A 70 20.85 5.28 -14.60
C SER A 70 20.91 3.91 -13.88
N GLY A 71 19.85 3.12 -13.99
CA GLY A 71 19.77 1.74 -13.47
C GLY A 71 20.32 0.66 -14.42
N GLY A 72 20.84 1.03 -15.60
CA GLY A 72 21.36 0.09 -16.59
C GLY A 72 20.27 -0.76 -17.26
N SER A 73 19.04 -0.26 -17.32
CA SER A 73 17.88 -0.93 -17.94
C SER A 73 17.29 -0.06 -19.06
N SER A 74 16.47 -0.67 -19.90
CA SER A 74 15.63 0.05 -20.87
C SER A 74 14.18 0.12 -20.38
N ILE A 75 13.42 1.09 -20.88
CA ILE A 75 11.97 1.18 -20.66
C ILE A 75 11.27 -0.16 -20.99
N SER A 76 11.60 -0.75 -22.14
CA SER A 76 11.00 -2.02 -22.58
C SER A 76 11.33 -3.19 -21.65
N ASN A 77 12.58 -3.27 -21.19
CA ASN A 77 13.01 -4.31 -20.26
C ASN A 77 12.37 -4.13 -18.87
N CYS A 78 12.25 -2.89 -18.40
CA CYS A 78 11.56 -2.57 -17.15
C CYS A 78 10.11 -3.01 -17.19
N HIS A 79 9.37 -2.61 -18.22
CA HIS A 79 7.97 -3.00 -18.39
C HIS A 79 7.81 -4.52 -18.44
N ARG A 80 8.67 -5.21 -19.21
CA ARG A 80 8.66 -6.67 -19.29
C ARG A 80 8.87 -7.32 -17.92
N LYS A 81 9.86 -6.88 -17.14
CA LYS A 81 10.11 -7.42 -15.80
C LYS A 81 8.95 -7.12 -14.85
N LEU A 82 8.45 -5.88 -14.86
CA LEU A 82 7.30 -5.48 -14.06
C LEU A 82 6.10 -6.38 -14.35
N GLU A 83 5.75 -6.63 -15.62
CA GLU A 83 4.63 -7.51 -15.98
C GLU A 83 4.83 -8.96 -15.51
N ILE A 84 6.02 -9.52 -15.67
CA ILE A 84 6.33 -10.90 -15.27
C ILE A 84 6.28 -11.07 -13.75
N TYR A 85 6.84 -10.11 -13.01
CA TYR A 85 7.06 -10.26 -11.57
C TYR A 85 5.99 -9.59 -10.71
N ARG A 86 5.09 -8.78 -11.28
CA ARG A 86 4.08 -8.01 -10.54
C ARG A 86 3.34 -8.87 -9.51
N ASP A 87 2.70 -9.94 -9.96
CA ASP A 87 1.77 -10.68 -9.12
C ASP A 87 2.50 -11.47 -8.02
N ILE A 88 3.67 -12.04 -8.36
CA ILE A 88 4.54 -12.75 -7.40
C ILE A 88 5.09 -11.78 -6.35
N CYS A 89 5.57 -10.60 -6.78
CA CYS A 89 6.08 -9.58 -5.88
C CYS A 89 4.98 -8.93 -5.05
N GLU A 90 3.78 -8.77 -5.60
CA GLU A 90 2.64 -8.23 -4.87
C GLU A 90 2.28 -9.16 -3.70
N SER A 91 2.13 -10.47 -3.96
CA SER A 91 1.90 -11.46 -2.91
C SER A 91 3.05 -11.48 -1.88
N ARG A 92 4.30 -11.65 -2.33
CA ARG A 92 5.46 -11.76 -1.42
C ARG A 92 5.71 -10.53 -0.55
N ILE A 93 5.39 -9.34 -1.04
CA ILE A 93 5.65 -8.09 -0.33
C ILE A 93 4.47 -7.69 0.54
N PHE A 94 3.23 -7.88 0.08
CA PHE A 94 2.05 -7.36 0.76
C PHE A 94 1.28 -8.39 1.58
N ASP A 95 1.41 -9.71 1.34
CA ASP A 95 0.65 -10.69 2.14
C ASP A 95 1.11 -10.71 3.60
N ASP A 96 2.41 -10.50 3.85
CA ASP A 96 3.01 -10.41 5.20
C ASP A 96 3.12 -8.97 5.72
N ALA A 97 2.61 -7.99 4.98
CA ALA A 97 2.69 -6.58 5.37
C ALA A 97 1.60 -6.20 6.39
N PRO A 98 1.84 -5.22 7.26
CA PRO A 98 0.81 -4.78 8.20
C PRO A 98 -0.41 -4.23 7.44
N ALA A 99 -1.60 -4.41 8.02
CA ALA A 99 -2.84 -3.89 7.45
C ALA A 99 -2.87 -2.34 7.42
N ILE A 100 -2.09 -1.70 8.30
CA ILE A 100 -1.98 -0.26 8.48
C ILE A 100 -0.50 0.14 8.54
N PHE A 101 -0.15 1.21 7.85
CA PHE A 101 1.16 1.84 7.89
C PHE A 101 1.05 3.16 8.65
N GLU A 102 1.66 3.21 9.82
CA GLU A 102 1.61 4.35 10.74
C GLU A 102 2.59 5.47 10.33
N HIS A 103 3.63 5.11 9.58
CA HIS A 103 4.71 6.04 9.24
C HIS A 103 5.04 6.03 7.76
N ILE A 104 5.30 7.22 7.20
CA ILE A 104 5.78 7.39 5.82
C ILE A 104 7.04 6.56 5.51
N SER A 105 7.92 6.35 6.49
CA SER A 105 9.12 5.54 6.34
C SER A 105 8.81 4.08 6.01
N GLN A 106 7.72 3.53 6.55
CA GLN A 106 7.26 2.17 6.25
C GLN A 106 6.73 2.11 4.81
N VAL A 107 5.95 3.12 4.39
CA VAL A 107 5.43 3.25 3.01
C VAL A 107 6.57 3.31 1.99
N LYS A 108 7.59 4.14 2.25
CA LYS A 108 8.79 4.25 1.39
C LYS A 108 9.57 2.94 1.34
N THR A 109 9.78 2.31 2.49
CA THR A 109 10.52 1.04 2.60
C THR A 109 9.83 -0.07 1.81
N ILE A 110 8.52 -0.26 1.99
CA ILE A 110 7.80 -1.32 1.29
C ILE A 110 7.70 -1.05 -0.21
N THR A 111 7.51 0.21 -0.61
CA THR A 111 7.53 0.60 -2.03
C THR A 111 8.88 0.29 -2.66
N LYS A 112 9.99 0.64 -1.99
CA LYS A 112 11.34 0.31 -2.47
C LYS A 112 11.54 -1.21 -2.62
N ARG A 113 11.09 -2.00 -1.64
CA ARG A 113 11.15 -3.48 -1.73
C ARG A 113 10.35 -4.00 -2.93
N TYR A 114 9.18 -3.44 -3.18
CA TYR A 114 8.36 -3.81 -4.34
C TYR A 114 9.02 -3.45 -5.67
N LEU A 115 9.61 -2.26 -5.79
CA LEU A 115 10.35 -1.83 -6.99
C LEU A 115 11.55 -2.74 -7.27
N ALA A 116 12.34 -3.07 -6.24
CA ALA A 116 13.47 -3.98 -6.36
C ALA A 116 13.03 -5.39 -6.76
N CYS A 117 11.94 -5.90 -6.17
CA CYS A 117 11.41 -7.23 -6.50
C CYS A 117 10.93 -7.30 -7.96
N THR A 118 10.24 -6.28 -8.43
CA THR A 118 9.72 -6.22 -9.81
C THR A 118 10.79 -5.89 -10.85
N GLY A 119 12.01 -5.58 -10.41
CA GLY A 119 13.09 -5.15 -11.31
C GLY A 119 12.82 -3.80 -11.98
N SER A 120 12.02 -2.96 -11.32
CA SER A 120 11.69 -1.60 -11.78
C SER A 120 12.70 -0.55 -11.30
N MET A 121 13.64 -0.96 -10.42
CA MET A 121 14.73 -0.17 -9.84
C MET A 121 16.08 -0.78 -10.21
#